data_AF-A0A1W0AAM5-F1
#
_entry.id   AF-A0A1W0AAM5-F1
#
_cell.length_a   1.000
_cell.length_b   1.000
_cell.length_c   1.000
_cell.angle_alpha   90.00
_cell.angle_beta   90.00
_cell.angle_gamma   90.00
#
_symmetry.space_group_name_H-M   'P 1'
#
loop_
_entity.id
_entity.type
_entity.pdbx_description
1 polymer ?
#
loop_
_entity_poly.entity_id
_entity_poly.type
_entity_poly.pdbx_seq_one_letter_code
_entity_poly.pdbx_strand_id
1 'polypeptide(L)'
;LLVAYVDAINNGSVPTISSAWDGVTATECKKAMKNAIEAFRVNLSLLEMPLDSDDLTKALKDAEASATAQYKRQAMGDATSKYEAELQEKIEEEKANVRKQNRAVSKDTCDRLLQTLFSELIQPRFSDEKNSYEDMQDFAREWVKFREKYLERAKGGAKLDCLLAFSETKHADAMRLLLSRQEDKFEKKIRSLEAEAAAVKETLGAIGGREQIYKQQIESLQHETSEVMSERAKYAAELESQQHTIEQLKTKLAKESQGKHEIDIEKEQIALQLDTIRNHKDEKESELEKVRKDYERLMKEKERTDLELSMAAGEVEQLKSGQKCGCVIQ
;
A
#
# COMPACT_ATOMS: atom_id res chain seq x y z
N LEU A 1 -25.08 -30.23 -102.96
CA LEU A 1 -25.44 -30.07 -104.38
C LEU A 1 -26.37 -31.18 -104.88
N LEU A 2 -25.91 -32.41 -105.15
CA LEU A 2 -26.78 -33.52 -105.62
C LEU A 2 -28.07 -33.70 -104.79
N VAL A 3 -27.96 -33.76 -103.46
CA VAL A 3 -29.12 -33.91 -102.55
C VAL A 3 -30.15 -32.78 -102.74
N ALA A 4 -29.71 -31.52 -102.79
CA ALA A 4 -30.60 -30.37 -102.96
C ALA A 4 -31.33 -30.35 -104.32
N TYR A 5 -30.70 -30.88 -105.38
CA TYR A 5 -31.36 -31.07 -106.68
C TYR A 5 -32.39 -32.20 -106.63
N VAL A 6 -32.06 -33.32 -105.97
CA VAL A 6 -32.98 -34.45 -105.77
C VAL A 6 -34.20 -34.05 -104.95
N ASP A 7 -34.01 -33.29 -103.86
CA ASP A 7 -35.11 -32.82 -103.00
C ASP A 7 -36.03 -31.83 -103.73
N ALA A 8 -35.50 -30.94 -104.57
CA ALA A 8 -36.33 -30.05 -105.38
C ALA A 8 -37.18 -30.84 -106.41
N ILE A 9 -36.57 -31.80 -107.12
CA ILE A 9 -37.26 -32.70 -108.05
C ILE A 9 -38.37 -33.49 -107.33
N ASN A 10 -38.07 -34.06 -106.16
CA ASN A 10 -39.03 -34.85 -105.37
C ASN A 10 -40.23 -34.02 -104.86
N ASN A 11 -40.04 -32.72 -104.64
CA ASN A 11 -41.09 -31.81 -104.18
C ASN A 11 -41.79 -31.04 -105.32
N GLY A 12 -41.53 -31.41 -106.59
CA GLY A 12 -42.17 -30.81 -107.76
C GLY A 12 -41.74 -29.37 -108.08
N SER A 13 -40.64 -28.89 -107.48
CA SER A 13 -40.08 -27.57 -107.76
C SER A 13 -38.90 -27.66 -108.74
N VAL A 14 -38.81 -26.70 -109.66
CA VAL A 14 -37.68 -26.63 -110.61
C VAL A 14 -36.42 -26.25 -109.82
N PRO A 15 -35.36 -27.09 -109.77
CA PRO A 15 -34.16 -26.76 -109.03
C PRO A 15 -33.45 -25.58 -109.68
N THR A 16 -33.38 -24.44 -109.01
CA THR A 16 -32.58 -23.31 -109.48
C THR A 16 -31.15 -23.44 -108.96
N ILE A 17 -30.18 -22.97 -109.75
CA ILE A 17 -28.77 -22.94 -109.32
C ILE A 17 -28.62 -22.13 -108.03
N SER A 18 -29.41 -21.05 -107.85
CA SER A 18 -29.49 -20.28 -106.62
C SER A 18 -29.94 -21.12 -105.43
N SER A 19 -31.07 -21.83 -105.48
CA SER A 19 -31.55 -22.60 -104.32
C SER A 19 -30.55 -23.69 -103.87
N ALA A 20 -29.84 -24.30 -104.82
CA ALA A 20 -28.80 -25.28 -104.51
C ALA A 20 -27.51 -24.64 -103.96
N TRP A 21 -27.20 -23.40 -104.38
CA TRP A 21 -26.07 -22.61 -103.88
C TRP A 21 -26.33 -22.08 -102.45
N ASP A 22 -27.54 -21.60 -102.18
CA ASP A 22 -27.99 -21.13 -100.87
C ASP A 22 -27.91 -22.26 -99.83
N GLY A 23 -28.32 -23.48 -100.20
CA GLY A 23 -28.18 -24.65 -99.33
C GLY A 23 -26.72 -25.04 -99.03
N VAL A 24 -25.81 -24.87 -99.99
CA VAL A 24 -24.38 -25.16 -99.81
C VAL A 24 -23.70 -24.08 -98.96
N THR A 25 -23.92 -22.80 -99.27
CA THR A 25 -23.37 -21.68 -98.49
C THR A 25 -23.86 -21.70 -97.04
N ALA A 26 -25.15 -21.96 -96.80
CA ALA A 26 -25.68 -22.13 -95.45
C ALA A 26 -25.05 -23.32 -94.70
N THR A 27 -24.72 -24.41 -95.40
CA THR A 27 -24.10 -25.60 -94.79
C THR A 27 -22.64 -25.33 -94.41
N GLU A 28 -21.84 -24.73 -95.30
CA GLU A 28 -20.45 -24.39 -95.01
C GLU A 28 -20.34 -23.27 -93.96
N CYS A 29 -21.20 -22.24 -93.98
CA CYS A 29 -21.25 -21.24 -92.91
C CYS A 29 -21.58 -21.85 -91.54
N LYS A 30 -22.51 -22.81 -91.48
CA LYS A 30 -22.85 -23.52 -90.23
C LYS A 30 -21.69 -24.38 -89.72
N LYS A 31 -20.89 -24.96 -90.62
CA LYS A 31 -19.67 -25.73 -90.29
C LYS A 31 -18.53 -24.81 -89.85
N ALA A 32 -18.30 -23.70 -90.55
CA ALA A 32 -17.37 -22.64 -90.18
C ALA A 32 -17.64 -22.11 -88.76
N MET A 33 -18.91 -21.83 -88.44
CA MET A 33 -19.34 -21.41 -87.10
C MET A 33 -18.98 -22.46 -86.03
N LYS A 34 -19.28 -23.75 -86.28
CA LYS A 34 -18.92 -24.83 -85.34
C LYS A 34 -17.42 -24.91 -85.10
N ASN A 35 -16.62 -24.88 -86.17
CA ASN A 35 -15.15 -24.90 -86.09
C ASN A 35 -14.59 -23.71 -85.30
N ALA A 36 -15.17 -22.52 -85.48
CA ALA A 36 -14.76 -21.31 -84.76
C ALA A 36 -15.08 -21.38 -83.26
N ILE A 37 -16.26 -21.90 -82.88
CA ILE A 37 -16.64 -22.12 -81.48
C ILE A 37 -15.75 -23.18 -80.82
N GLU A 38 -15.42 -24.26 -81.55
CA GLU A 38 -14.53 -25.30 -81.05
C GLU A 38 -13.11 -24.75 -80.83
N ALA A 39 -12.56 -23.99 -81.77
CA ALA A 39 -11.27 -23.32 -81.62
C ALA A 39 -11.27 -22.31 -80.46
N PHE A 40 -12.35 -21.55 -80.26
CA PHE A 40 -12.53 -20.66 -79.12
C PHE A 40 -12.45 -21.43 -77.79
N ARG A 41 -13.20 -22.53 -77.66
CA ARG A 41 -13.20 -23.39 -76.46
C ARG A 41 -11.83 -24.03 -76.21
N VAL A 42 -11.15 -24.52 -77.24
CA VAL A 42 -9.81 -25.11 -77.12
C VAL A 42 -8.81 -24.07 -76.62
N ASN A 43 -8.77 -22.87 -77.22
CA ASN A 43 -7.89 -21.79 -76.77
C ASN A 43 -8.08 -21.42 -75.28
N LEU A 44 -9.32 -21.39 -74.81
CA LEU A 44 -9.62 -21.09 -73.40
C LEU A 44 -9.36 -22.28 -72.45
N SER A 45 -9.45 -23.52 -72.94
CA SER A 45 -9.13 -24.73 -72.15
C SER A 45 -7.64 -24.87 -71.79
N LEU A 46 -6.76 -24.17 -72.52
CA LEU A 46 -5.32 -24.13 -72.30
C LEU A 46 -4.89 -23.07 -71.26
N LEU A 47 -5.83 -22.29 -70.72
CA LEU A 47 -5.56 -21.24 -69.75
C LEU A 47 -5.41 -21.81 -68.33
N GLU A 48 -4.33 -21.44 -67.65
CA GLU A 48 -4.13 -21.75 -66.23
C GLU A 48 -5.02 -20.85 -65.36
N MET A 49 -6.13 -21.42 -64.86
CA MET A 49 -7.04 -20.75 -63.92
C MET A 49 -6.52 -20.86 -62.47
N PRO A 50 -6.69 -19.85 -61.61
CA PRO A 50 -7.44 -18.61 -61.85
C PRO A 50 -6.58 -17.45 -62.40
N LEU A 51 -7.15 -16.70 -63.34
CA LEU A 51 -6.58 -15.48 -63.91
C LEU A 51 -7.20 -14.22 -63.29
N ASP A 52 -6.39 -13.16 -63.19
CA ASP A 52 -6.87 -11.82 -62.82
C ASP A 52 -7.79 -11.23 -63.91
N SER A 53 -8.58 -10.22 -63.53
CA SER A 53 -9.67 -9.69 -64.37
C SER A 53 -9.19 -9.18 -65.73
N ASP A 54 -8.03 -8.52 -65.76
CA ASP A 54 -7.48 -7.91 -66.97
C ASP A 54 -6.90 -8.98 -67.91
N ASP A 55 -6.16 -9.94 -67.37
CA ASP A 55 -5.60 -11.07 -68.13
C ASP A 55 -6.71 -11.95 -68.71
N LEU A 56 -7.75 -12.27 -67.93
CA LEU A 56 -8.91 -12.99 -68.43
C LEU A 56 -9.63 -12.20 -69.53
N THR A 57 -9.82 -10.89 -69.34
CA THR A 57 -10.48 -10.04 -70.34
C THR A 57 -9.69 -9.98 -71.64
N LYS A 58 -8.36 -9.92 -71.55
CA LYS A 58 -7.46 -9.99 -72.70
C LYS A 58 -7.54 -11.35 -73.40
N ALA A 59 -7.39 -12.45 -72.67
CA ALA A 59 -7.44 -13.80 -73.23
C ALA A 59 -8.79 -14.09 -73.93
N LEU A 60 -9.91 -13.64 -73.36
CA LEU A 60 -11.23 -13.78 -73.99
C LEU A 60 -11.36 -12.96 -75.30
N LYS A 61 -10.77 -11.76 -75.37
CA LYS A 61 -10.74 -10.93 -76.59
C LYS A 61 -9.83 -11.53 -77.66
N ASP A 62 -8.65 -12.01 -77.29
CA ASP A 62 -7.69 -12.62 -78.21
C ASP A 62 -8.27 -13.92 -78.81
N ALA A 63 -8.91 -14.75 -77.99
CA ALA A 63 -9.60 -15.96 -78.44
C ALA A 63 -10.80 -15.65 -79.36
N GLU A 64 -11.60 -14.63 -79.03
CA GLU A 64 -12.72 -14.16 -79.85
C GLU A 64 -12.25 -13.67 -81.22
N ALA A 65 -11.24 -12.80 -81.25
CA ALA A 65 -10.70 -12.26 -82.49
C ALA A 65 -10.19 -13.38 -83.41
N SER A 66 -9.54 -14.39 -82.82
CA SER A 66 -9.08 -15.59 -83.53
C SER A 66 -10.25 -16.42 -84.10
N ALA A 67 -11.29 -16.69 -83.31
CA ALA A 67 -12.47 -17.44 -83.72
C ALA A 67 -13.24 -16.71 -84.85
N THR A 68 -13.48 -15.42 -84.71
CA THR A 68 -14.17 -14.60 -85.71
C THR A 68 -13.35 -14.47 -87.00
N ALA A 69 -12.01 -14.37 -86.91
CA ALA A 69 -11.13 -14.40 -88.08
C ALA A 69 -11.14 -15.77 -88.79
N GLN A 70 -11.20 -16.88 -88.03
CA GLN A 70 -11.32 -18.23 -88.58
C GLN A 70 -12.67 -18.43 -89.30
N TYR A 71 -13.76 -17.95 -88.70
CA TYR A 71 -15.09 -17.96 -89.32
C TYR A 71 -15.09 -17.20 -90.65
N LYS A 72 -14.58 -15.96 -90.67
CA LYS A 72 -14.54 -15.10 -91.88
C LYS A 72 -13.68 -15.63 -93.03
N ARG A 73 -12.78 -16.58 -92.77
CA ARG A 73 -12.01 -17.30 -93.81
C ARG A 73 -12.75 -18.48 -94.43
N GLN A 74 -13.78 -19.00 -93.77
CA GLN A 74 -14.51 -20.22 -94.19
C GLN A 74 -15.97 -19.94 -94.58
N ALA A 75 -16.58 -18.86 -94.09
CA ALA A 75 -17.92 -18.44 -94.44
C ALA A 75 -18.00 -17.84 -95.86
N MET A 76 -19.09 -18.10 -96.58
CA MET A 76 -19.31 -17.68 -97.96
C MET A 76 -20.80 -17.42 -98.23
N GLY A 77 -21.09 -16.47 -99.13
CA GLY A 77 -22.44 -16.16 -99.59
C GLY A 77 -23.32 -15.46 -98.55
N ASP A 78 -24.59 -15.22 -98.92
CA ASP A 78 -25.49 -14.30 -98.21
C ASP A 78 -25.86 -14.78 -96.80
N ALA A 79 -25.75 -16.08 -96.53
CA ALA A 79 -25.95 -16.68 -95.21
C ALA A 79 -24.88 -16.27 -94.17
N THR A 80 -23.76 -15.65 -94.59
CA THR A 80 -22.63 -15.30 -93.72
C THR A 80 -23.03 -14.41 -92.55
N SER A 81 -23.77 -13.31 -92.81
CA SER A 81 -24.15 -12.36 -91.75
C SER A 81 -25.02 -13.01 -90.65
N LYS A 82 -25.94 -13.90 -91.03
CA LYS A 82 -26.78 -14.63 -90.07
C LYS A 82 -25.96 -15.53 -89.15
N TYR A 83 -25.06 -16.34 -89.72
CA TYR A 83 -24.25 -17.26 -88.93
C TYR A 83 -23.11 -16.55 -88.17
N GLU A 84 -22.70 -15.34 -88.58
CA GLU A 84 -21.82 -14.48 -87.78
C GLU A 84 -22.53 -13.98 -86.50
N ALA A 85 -23.80 -13.58 -86.59
CA ALA A 85 -24.60 -13.23 -85.41
C ALA A 85 -24.81 -14.43 -84.47
N GLU A 86 -25.17 -15.60 -85.00
CA GLU A 86 -25.28 -16.85 -84.22
C GLU A 86 -23.95 -17.33 -83.61
N LEU A 87 -22.80 -16.94 -84.19
CA LEU A 87 -21.47 -17.19 -83.66
C LEU A 87 -21.19 -16.26 -82.47
N GLN A 88 -21.47 -14.96 -82.63
CA GLN A 88 -21.21 -13.95 -81.60
C GLN A 88 -22.03 -14.22 -80.32
N GLU A 89 -23.30 -14.60 -80.46
CA GLU A 89 -24.17 -14.99 -79.35
C GLU A 89 -23.55 -16.14 -78.53
N LYS A 90 -23.13 -17.22 -79.20
CA LYS A 90 -22.51 -18.38 -78.56
C LYS A 90 -21.14 -18.07 -77.95
N ILE A 91 -20.37 -17.16 -78.54
CA ILE A 91 -19.11 -16.69 -77.95
C ILE A 91 -19.38 -15.92 -76.65
N GLU A 92 -20.44 -15.10 -76.57
CA GLU A 92 -20.81 -14.43 -75.31
C GLU A 92 -21.32 -15.39 -74.23
N GLU A 93 -22.08 -16.43 -74.59
CA GLU A 93 -22.45 -17.51 -73.67
C GLU A 93 -21.21 -18.22 -73.09
N GLU A 94 -20.24 -18.57 -73.94
CA GLU A 94 -19.00 -19.20 -73.50
C GLU A 94 -18.12 -18.26 -72.64
N LYS A 95 -18.03 -16.98 -73.01
CA LYS A 95 -17.36 -15.96 -72.16
C LYS A 95 -18.00 -15.88 -70.78
N ALA A 96 -19.33 -15.93 -70.68
CA ALA A 96 -20.03 -15.91 -69.40
C ALA A 96 -19.73 -17.17 -68.57
N ASN A 97 -19.73 -18.35 -69.20
CA ASN A 97 -19.37 -19.62 -68.56
C ASN A 97 -17.93 -19.61 -68.04
N VAL A 98 -16.97 -19.17 -68.85
CA VAL A 98 -15.54 -19.12 -68.49
C VAL A 98 -15.28 -18.10 -67.37
N ARG A 99 -15.96 -16.93 -67.38
CA ARG A 99 -15.92 -15.98 -66.25
C ARG A 99 -16.44 -16.58 -64.95
N LYS A 100 -17.56 -17.32 -65.01
CA LYS A 100 -18.14 -18.03 -63.86
C LYS A 100 -17.20 -19.10 -63.32
N GLN A 101 -16.58 -19.89 -64.21
CA GLN A 101 -15.60 -20.92 -63.84
C GLN A 101 -14.33 -20.29 -63.23
N ASN A 102 -13.78 -19.22 -63.81
CA ASN A 102 -12.63 -18.51 -63.26
C ASN A 102 -12.92 -18.01 -61.84
N ARG A 103 -14.10 -17.41 -61.59
CA ARG A 103 -14.48 -16.93 -60.26
C ARG A 103 -14.65 -18.08 -59.26
N ALA A 104 -15.18 -19.23 -59.68
CA ALA A 104 -15.33 -20.41 -58.82
C ALA A 104 -13.95 -20.98 -58.41
N VAL A 105 -13.03 -21.14 -59.37
CA VAL A 105 -11.65 -21.61 -59.11
C VAL A 105 -10.86 -20.60 -58.29
N SER A 106 -11.00 -19.29 -58.58
CA SER A 106 -10.41 -18.21 -57.80
C SER A 106 -10.88 -18.25 -56.35
N LYS A 107 -12.17 -18.47 -56.10
CA LYS A 107 -12.72 -18.60 -54.76
C LYS A 107 -12.11 -19.78 -53.99
N ASP A 108 -12.17 -20.99 -54.54
CA ASP A 108 -11.62 -22.19 -53.88
C ASP A 108 -10.11 -22.07 -53.62
N THR A 109 -9.35 -21.50 -54.55
CA THR A 109 -7.91 -21.24 -54.39
C THR A 109 -7.64 -20.20 -53.29
N CYS A 110 -8.42 -19.12 -53.24
CA CYS A 110 -8.31 -18.06 -52.24
C CYS A 110 -8.71 -18.56 -50.84
N ASP A 111 -9.82 -19.27 -50.72
CA ASP A 111 -10.32 -19.82 -49.45
C ASP A 111 -9.28 -20.78 -48.84
N ARG A 112 -8.66 -21.65 -49.64
CA ARG A 112 -7.55 -22.53 -49.20
C ARG A 112 -6.33 -21.73 -48.75
N LEU A 113 -5.89 -20.76 -49.55
CA LEU A 113 -4.72 -19.91 -49.23
C LEU A 113 -4.92 -19.13 -47.92
N LEU A 114 -6.13 -18.59 -47.68
CA LEU A 114 -6.48 -17.90 -46.43
C LEU A 114 -6.40 -18.83 -45.22
N GLN A 115 -6.95 -20.05 -45.32
CA GLN A 115 -6.86 -21.04 -44.25
C GLN A 115 -5.40 -21.43 -43.95
N THR A 116 -4.59 -21.72 -44.99
CA THR A 116 -3.17 -22.03 -44.84
C THR A 116 -2.43 -20.90 -44.12
N LEU A 117 -2.49 -19.67 -44.67
CA LEU A 117 -1.80 -18.51 -44.09
C LEU A 117 -2.27 -18.18 -42.67
N PHE A 118 -3.55 -18.36 -42.36
CA PHE A 118 -4.07 -18.14 -41.01
C PHE A 118 -3.55 -19.20 -40.03
N SER A 119 -3.53 -20.47 -40.44
CA SER A 119 -3.02 -21.57 -39.63
C SER A 119 -1.50 -21.48 -39.38
N GLU A 120 -0.75 -20.91 -40.31
CA GLU A 120 0.70 -20.67 -40.20
C GLU A 120 1.06 -19.43 -39.37
N LEU A 121 0.36 -18.31 -39.56
CA LEU A 121 0.79 -16.99 -39.07
C LEU A 121 0.02 -16.50 -37.83
N ILE A 122 -1.26 -16.87 -37.71
CA ILE A 122 -2.19 -16.26 -36.74
C ILE A 122 -2.62 -17.26 -35.66
N GLN A 123 -3.08 -18.44 -36.07
CA GLN A 123 -3.60 -19.47 -35.17
C GLN A 123 -2.62 -19.95 -34.06
N PRO A 124 -1.30 -20.11 -34.31
CA PRO A 124 -0.38 -20.62 -33.28
C PRO A 124 -0.32 -19.73 -32.03
N ARG A 125 -0.37 -18.40 -32.20
CA ARG A 125 -0.36 -17.42 -31.11
C ARG A 125 -1.71 -17.29 -30.38
N PHE A 126 -2.76 -17.95 -30.87
CA PHE A 126 -3.98 -18.18 -30.09
C PHE A 126 -3.94 -19.48 -29.30
N SER A 127 -3.21 -20.50 -29.77
CA SER A 127 -3.15 -21.82 -29.14
C SER A 127 -2.06 -21.97 -28.06
N ASP A 128 -0.92 -21.29 -28.19
CA ASP A 128 0.16 -21.30 -27.20
C ASP A 128 0.06 -20.11 -26.24
N GLU A 129 -0.02 -20.36 -24.94
CA GLU A 129 -0.01 -19.30 -23.91
C GLU A 129 1.33 -18.56 -23.87
N LYS A 130 2.46 -19.26 -24.11
CA LYS A 130 3.82 -18.69 -24.00
C LYS A 130 4.17 -17.77 -25.15
N ASN A 131 3.60 -18.01 -26.34
CA ASN A 131 3.78 -17.18 -27.53
C ASN A 131 2.48 -16.42 -27.90
N SER A 132 1.64 -16.14 -26.90
CA SER A 132 0.36 -15.48 -27.12
C SER A 132 0.52 -14.00 -27.54
N TYR A 133 -0.51 -13.43 -28.16
CA TYR A 133 -0.59 -11.98 -28.39
C TYR A 133 -0.66 -11.23 -27.06
N GLU A 134 0.20 -10.24 -26.87
CA GLU A 134 0.23 -9.41 -25.65
C GLU A 134 -1.02 -8.51 -25.56
N ASP A 135 -1.35 -7.86 -26.68
CA ASP A 135 -2.46 -6.93 -26.83
C ASP A 135 -3.06 -6.97 -28.26
N MET A 136 -4.08 -6.13 -28.48
CA MET A 136 -4.77 -5.99 -29.76
C MET A 136 -3.92 -5.30 -30.84
N GLN A 137 -2.92 -4.50 -30.47
CA GLN A 137 -2.03 -3.85 -31.44
C GLN A 137 -1.05 -4.87 -32.04
N ASP A 138 -0.56 -5.80 -31.23
CA ASP A 138 0.31 -6.89 -31.67
C ASP A 138 -0.42 -7.84 -32.63
N PHE A 139 -1.66 -8.20 -32.31
CA PHE A 139 -2.54 -8.89 -33.24
C PHE A 139 -2.76 -8.10 -34.54
N ALA A 140 -3.07 -6.80 -34.45
CA ALA A 140 -3.28 -5.97 -35.63
C ALA A 140 -2.04 -5.89 -36.55
N ARG A 141 -0.81 -5.85 -35.99
CA ARG A 141 0.44 -5.89 -36.77
C ARG A 141 0.60 -7.21 -37.52
N GLU A 142 0.37 -8.35 -36.87
CA GLU A 142 0.43 -9.65 -37.56
C GLU A 142 -0.71 -9.83 -38.58
N TRP A 143 -1.89 -9.25 -38.31
CA TRP A 143 -3.02 -9.27 -39.24
C TRP A 143 -2.71 -8.51 -40.55
N VAL A 144 -2.01 -7.37 -40.46
CA VAL A 144 -1.53 -6.64 -41.65
C VAL A 144 -0.57 -7.49 -42.47
N LYS A 145 0.43 -8.13 -41.84
CA LYS A 145 1.38 -9.04 -42.51
C LYS A 145 0.69 -10.24 -43.17
N PHE A 146 -0.31 -10.83 -42.51
CA PHE A 146 -1.16 -11.89 -43.07
C PHE A 146 -1.89 -11.41 -44.33
N ARG A 147 -2.49 -10.21 -44.27
CA ARG A 147 -3.20 -9.61 -45.41
C ARG A 147 -2.27 -9.31 -46.59
N GLU A 148 -1.07 -8.80 -46.33
CA GLU A 148 -0.06 -8.51 -47.35
C GLU A 148 0.39 -9.78 -48.07
N LYS A 149 0.84 -10.80 -47.32
CA LYS A 149 1.22 -12.12 -47.87
C LYS A 149 0.09 -12.81 -48.64
N TYR A 150 -1.17 -12.59 -48.25
CA TYR A 150 -2.31 -13.06 -49.01
C TYR A 150 -2.43 -12.31 -50.35
N LEU A 151 -2.41 -10.96 -50.33
CA LEU A 151 -2.61 -10.14 -51.53
C LEU A 151 -1.49 -10.31 -52.57
N GLU A 152 -0.27 -10.63 -52.15
CA GLU A 152 0.88 -11.00 -53.00
C GLU A 152 0.68 -12.34 -53.73
N ARG A 153 0.01 -13.31 -53.10
CA ARG A 153 -0.11 -14.69 -53.61
C ARG A 153 -1.48 -15.00 -54.25
N ALA A 154 -2.52 -14.26 -53.88
CA ALA A 154 -3.88 -14.51 -54.29
C ALA A 154 -4.18 -13.94 -55.69
N LYS A 155 -4.83 -14.77 -56.53
CA LYS A 155 -5.16 -14.47 -57.92
C LYS A 155 -6.66 -14.60 -58.21
N GLY A 156 -7.11 -13.79 -59.16
CA GLY A 156 -8.42 -13.85 -59.75
C GLY A 156 -9.48 -13.01 -59.05
N GLY A 157 -10.60 -12.85 -59.76
CA GLY A 157 -11.66 -11.90 -59.41
C GLY A 157 -12.41 -12.14 -58.10
N ALA A 158 -12.14 -13.24 -57.36
CA ALA A 158 -12.73 -13.47 -56.05
C ALA A 158 -11.85 -13.00 -54.88
N LYS A 159 -10.58 -12.58 -55.11
CA LYS A 159 -9.60 -12.42 -54.02
C LYS A 159 -10.01 -11.42 -52.92
N LEU A 160 -10.63 -10.31 -53.30
CA LEU A 160 -11.05 -9.30 -52.34
C LEU A 160 -12.31 -9.75 -51.56
N ASP A 161 -13.27 -10.38 -52.23
CA ASP A 161 -14.48 -10.92 -51.60
C ASP A 161 -14.14 -12.00 -50.55
N CYS A 162 -13.25 -12.95 -50.91
CA CYS A 162 -12.78 -14.00 -50.01
C CYS A 162 -12.06 -13.41 -48.79
N LEU A 163 -11.16 -12.45 -49.01
CA LEU A 163 -10.44 -11.78 -47.93
C LEU A 163 -11.38 -11.04 -46.98
N LEU A 164 -12.39 -10.34 -47.50
CA LEU A 164 -13.38 -9.63 -46.69
C LEU A 164 -14.20 -10.60 -45.83
N ALA A 165 -14.85 -11.59 -46.44
CA ALA A 165 -15.70 -12.55 -45.72
C ALA A 165 -14.90 -13.39 -44.69
N PHE A 166 -13.66 -13.75 -45.01
CA PHE A 166 -12.75 -14.42 -44.07
C PHE A 166 -12.34 -13.48 -42.93
N SER A 167 -12.06 -12.20 -43.22
CA SER A 167 -11.69 -11.21 -42.21
C SER A 167 -12.83 -10.91 -41.26
N GLU A 168 -14.05 -10.69 -41.76
CA GLU A 168 -15.23 -10.39 -40.93
C GLU A 168 -15.44 -11.46 -39.84
N THR A 169 -15.30 -12.73 -40.19
CA THR A 169 -15.45 -13.84 -39.25
C THR A 169 -14.21 -14.01 -38.37
N LYS A 170 -13.02 -14.21 -38.95
CA LYS A 170 -11.81 -14.56 -38.19
C LYS A 170 -11.24 -13.41 -37.36
N HIS A 171 -11.34 -12.17 -37.82
CA HIS A 171 -10.90 -11.02 -37.03
C HIS A 171 -11.86 -10.76 -35.85
N ALA A 172 -13.16 -10.98 -36.01
CA ALA A 172 -14.13 -10.85 -34.92
C ALA A 172 -13.93 -11.93 -33.84
N ASP A 173 -13.72 -13.19 -34.25
CA ASP A 173 -13.43 -14.29 -33.33
C ASP A 173 -12.10 -14.07 -32.58
N ALA A 174 -11.05 -13.65 -33.29
CA ALA A 174 -9.77 -13.28 -32.71
C ALA A 174 -9.91 -12.14 -31.67
N MET A 175 -10.62 -11.07 -32.03
CA MET A 175 -10.83 -9.91 -31.14
C MET A 175 -11.62 -10.31 -29.88
N ARG A 176 -12.66 -11.15 -30.01
CA ARG A 176 -13.44 -11.67 -28.88
C ARG A 176 -12.56 -12.47 -27.91
N LEU A 177 -11.67 -13.31 -28.43
CA LEU A 177 -10.74 -14.10 -27.61
C LEU A 177 -9.70 -13.22 -26.91
N LEU A 178 -9.20 -12.17 -27.56
CA LEU A 178 -8.27 -11.21 -26.94
C LEU A 178 -8.93 -10.39 -25.84
N LEU A 179 -10.18 -9.93 -26.06
CA LEU A 179 -10.96 -9.20 -25.06
C LEU A 179 -11.19 -10.05 -23.81
N SER A 180 -11.71 -11.27 -23.98
CA SER A 180 -11.91 -12.21 -22.85
C SER A 180 -10.61 -12.49 -22.08
N ARG A 181 -9.47 -12.66 -22.78
CA ARG A 181 -8.15 -12.82 -22.12
C ARG A 181 -7.68 -11.58 -21.37
N GLN A 182 -8.06 -10.37 -21.80
CA GLN A 182 -7.77 -9.15 -21.06
C GLN A 182 -8.71 -8.98 -19.86
N GLU A 183 -9.99 -9.29 -20.02
CA GLU A 183 -10.97 -9.32 -18.92
C GLU A 183 -10.52 -10.27 -17.80
N ASP A 184 -10.12 -11.50 -18.13
CA ASP A 184 -9.53 -12.47 -17.17
C ASP A 184 -8.29 -11.91 -16.44
N LYS A 185 -7.41 -11.20 -17.15
CA LYS A 185 -6.20 -10.58 -16.57
C LYS A 185 -6.57 -9.44 -15.62
N PHE A 186 -7.54 -8.60 -15.99
CA PHE A 186 -8.02 -7.51 -15.13
C PHE A 186 -8.79 -8.04 -13.92
N GLU A 187 -9.65 -9.04 -14.08
CA GLU A 187 -10.39 -9.65 -12.96
C GLU A 187 -9.43 -10.28 -11.93
N LYS A 188 -8.42 -11.04 -12.38
CA LYS A 188 -7.37 -11.57 -11.50
C LYS A 188 -6.62 -10.45 -10.76
N LYS A 189 -6.34 -9.33 -11.43
CA LYS A 189 -5.64 -8.19 -10.82
C LYS A 189 -6.53 -7.43 -9.83
N ILE A 190 -7.82 -7.27 -10.11
CA ILE A 190 -8.81 -6.70 -9.19
C ILE A 190 -8.87 -7.57 -7.93
N ARG A 191 -9.04 -8.89 -8.05
CA ARG A 191 -9.06 -9.81 -6.90
C ARG A 191 -7.78 -9.78 -6.06
N SER A 192 -6.61 -9.61 -6.68
CA SER A 192 -5.34 -9.41 -5.95
C SER A 192 -5.36 -8.12 -5.13
N LEU A 193 -5.73 -7.00 -5.77
CA LEU A 193 -5.80 -5.69 -5.11
C LEU A 193 -6.87 -5.64 -4.00
N GLU A 194 -7.99 -6.34 -4.16
CA GLU A 194 -9.02 -6.50 -3.13
C GLU A 194 -8.49 -7.28 -1.92
N ALA A 195 -7.74 -8.37 -2.15
CA ALA A 195 -7.10 -9.15 -1.09
C ALA A 195 -6.01 -8.35 -0.36
N GLU A 196 -5.18 -7.60 -1.09
CA GLU A 196 -4.18 -6.69 -0.54
C GLU A 196 -4.84 -5.58 0.29
N ALA A 197 -5.90 -4.96 -0.21
CA ALA A 197 -6.67 -3.94 0.52
C ALA A 197 -7.33 -4.49 1.79
N ALA A 198 -7.82 -5.74 1.77
CA ALA A 198 -8.38 -6.41 2.95
C ALA A 198 -7.30 -6.64 4.02
N ALA A 199 -6.11 -7.13 3.64
CA ALA A 199 -4.99 -7.32 4.55
C ALA A 199 -4.49 -6.00 5.17
N VAL A 200 -4.40 -4.93 4.36
CA VAL A 200 -4.08 -3.58 4.86
C VAL A 200 -5.16 -3.09 5.84
N LYS A 201 -6.45 -3.32 5.56
CA LYS A 201 -7.54 -2.95 6.47
C LYS A 201 -7.48 -3.70 7.81
N GLU A 202 -7.14 -4.99 7.79
CA GLU A 202 -6.97 -5.81 9.01
C GLU A 202 -5.80 -5.29 9.86
N THR A 203 -4.62 -5.08 9.26
CA THR A 203 -3.44 -4.55 9.97
C THR A 203 -3.69 -3.14 10.53
N LEU A 204 -4.40 -2.28 9.82
CA LEU A 204 -4.78 -0.94 10.29
C LEU A 204 -5.77 -1.04 11.48
N GLY A 205 -6.73 -1.96 11.44
CA GLY A 205 -7.61 -2.27 12.58
C GLY A 205 -6.85 -2.77 13.81
N ALA A 206 -5.86 -3.65 13.61
CA ALA A 206 -5.00 -4.14 14.69
C ALA A 206 -4.12 -3.03 15.30
N ILE A 207 -3.65 -2.07 14.50
CA ILE A 207 -2.92 -0.89 14.97
C ILE A 207 -3.85 0.03 15.79
N GLY A 208 -5.05 0.33 15.29
CA GLY A 208 -6.02 1.15 16.02
C GLY A 208 -6.44 0.54 17.37
N GLY A 209 -6.59 -0.79 17.43
CA GLY A 209 -6.81 -1.51 18.69
C GLY A 209 -5.65 -1.35 19.69
N ARG A 210 -4.39 -1.40 19.22
CA ARG A 210 -3.21 -1.13 20.07
C ARG A 210 -3.14 0.32 20.53
N GLU A 211 -3.42 1.26 19.63
CA GLU A 211 -3.45 2.69 19.95
C GLU A 211 -4.46 2.99 21.07
N GLN A 212 -5.65 2.39 21.02
CA GLN A 212 -6.65 2.55 22.07
C GLN A 212 -6.22 1.95 23.42
N ILE A 213 -5.51 0.80 23.42
CA ILE A 213 -4.91 0.22 24.63
C ILE A 213 -3.82 1.15 25.20
N TYR A 214 -2.92 1.66 24.36
CA TYR A 214 -1.88 2.61 24.79
C TYR A 214 -2.48 3.89 25.35
N LYS A 215 -3.56 4.41 24.75
CA LYS A 215 -4.27 5.58 25.26
C LYS A 215 -4.84 5.34 26.66
N GLN A 216 -5.51 4.20 26.88
CA GLN A 216 -6.01 3.82 28.22
C GLN A 216 -4.86 3.65 29.24
N GLN A 217 -3.73 3.07 28.84
CA GLN A 217 -2.55 2.96 29.71
C GLN A 217 -1.97 4.34 30.07
N ILE A 218 -1.91 5.27 29.13
CA ILE A 218 -1.46 6.65 29.38
C ILE A 218 -2.42 7.38 30.33
N GLU A 219 -3.73 7.23 30.13
CA GLU A 219 -4.76 7.80 31.02
C GLU A 219 -4.66 7.23 32.45
N SER A 220 -4.44 5.92 32.60
CA SER A 220 -4.19 5.28 33.91
C SER A 220 -2.93 5.80 34.59
N LEU A 221 -1.80 5.84 33.86
CA LEU A 221 -0.52 6.34 34.38
C LEU A 221 -0.59 7.83 34.76
N GLN A 222 -1.36 8.64 34.02
CA GLN A 222 -1.62 10.04 34.38
C GLN A 222 -2.41 10.15 35.69
N HIS A 223 -3.40 9.29 35.89
CA HIS A 223 -4.17 9.26 37.14
C HIS A 223 -3.29 8.84 38.33
N GLU A 224 -2.56 7.73 38.23
CA GLU A 224 -1.59 7.27 39.25
C GLU A 224 -0.55 8.36 39.57
N THR A 225 -0.01 9.01 38.54
CA THR A 225 0.93 10.13 38.72
C THR A 225 0.29 11.29 39.48
N SER A 226 -0.99 11.60 39.22
CA SER A 226 -1.71 12.66 39.95
C SER A 226 -1.94 12.32 41.42
N GLU A 227 -2.21 11.05 41.74
CA GLU A 227 -2.36 10.58 43.12
C GLU A 227 -1.03 10.65 43.88
N VAL A 228 0.05 10.11 43.28
CA VAL A 228 1.40 10.18 43.86
C VAL A 228 1.86 11.64 44.04
N MET A 229 1.51 12.55 43.13
CA MET A 229 1.79 13.98 43.33
C MET A 229 0.97 14.59 44.48
N SER A 230 -0.30 14.19 44.65
CA SER A 230 -1.14 14.63 45.78
C SER A 230 -0.59 14.12 47.12
N GLU A 231 -0.21 12.84 47.20
CA GLU A 231 0.44 12.28 48.39
C GLU A 231 1.77 12.96 48.70
N ARG A 232 2.62 13.17 47.68
CA ARG A 232 3.89 13.89 47.84
C ARG A 232 3.67 15.32 48.34
N ALA A 233 2.60 16.00 47.91
CA ALA A 233 2.26 17.33 48.41
C ALA A 233 1.79 17.30 49.88
N LYS A 234 1.01 16.29 50.29
CA LYS A 234 0.62 16.09 51.70
C LYS A 234 1.85 15.83 52.58
N TYR A 235 2.70 14.88 52.20
CA TYR A 235 3.93 14.57 52.95
C TYR A 235 4.89 15.76 53.01
N ALA A 236 4.99 16.59 51.95
CA ALA A 236 5.77 17.82 52.00
C ALA A 236 5.22 18.83 53.02
N ALA A 237 3.90 19.07 53.02
CA ALA A 237 3.26 19.97 53.98
C ALA A 237 3.35 19.45 55.44
N GLU A 238 3.24 18.14 55.64
CA GLU A 238 3.48 17.51 56.95
C GLU A 238 4.95 17.69 57.39
N LEU A 239 5.91 17.51 56.49
CA LEU A 239 7.33 17.69 56.77
C LEU A 239 7.64 19.14 57.15
N GLU A 240 7.09 20.12 56.44
CA GLU A 240 7.21 21.56 56.78
C GLU A 240 6.57 21.88 58.14
N SER A 241 5.39 21.33 58.44
CA SER A 241 4.72 21.48 59.73
C SER A 241 5.53 20.87 60.89
N GLN A 242 6.08 19.67 60.68
CA GLN A 242 6.98 19.02 61.64
C GLN A 242 8.28 19.81 61.82
N GLN A 243 8.88 20.33 60.75
CA GLN A 243 10.05 21.21 60.84
C GLN A 243 9.75 22.46 61.66
N HIS A 244 8.61 23.13 61.42
CA HIS A 244 8.22 24.29 62.21
C HIS A 244 8.00 23.93 63.70
N THR A 245 7.38 22.78 63.97
CA THR A 245 7.18 22.26 65.33
C THR A 245 8.51 21.95 66.03
N ILE A 246 9.46 21.35 65.33
CA ILE A 246 10.82 21.11 65.82
C ILE A 246 11.52 22.44 66.13
N GLU A 247 11.36 23.45 65.28
CA GLU A 247 11.94 24.79 65.50
C GLU A 247 11.32 25.49 66.73
N GLN A 248 10.00 25.36 66.93
CA GLN A 248 9.31 25.82 68.14
C GLN A 248 9.78 25.06 69.40
N LEU A 249 10.05 23.75 69.30
CA LEU A 249 10.56 22.96 70.42
C LEU A 249 12.02 23.30 70.74
N LYS A 250 12.88 23.49 69.73
CA LYS A 250 14.27 23.96 69.92
C LYS A 250 14.30 25.32 70.62
N THR A 251 13.46 26.26 70.20
CA THR A 251 13.40 27.60 70.82
C THR A 251 12.85 27.57 72.24
N LYS A 252 11.89 26.69 72.55
CA LYS A 252 11.46 26.42 73.93
C LYS A 252 12.59 25.82 74.78
N LEU A 253 13.27 24.80 74.27
CA LEU A 253 14.39 24.15 74.95
C LEU A 253 15.55 25.12 75.21
N ALA A 254 15.84 26.03 74.26
CA ALA A 254 16.83 27.09 74.44
C ALA A 254 16.43 28.08 75.54
N LYS A 255 15.15 28.47 75.63
CA LYS A 255 14.66 29.31 76.73
C LYS A 255 14.72 28.59 78.08
N GLU A 256 14.40 27.29 78.11
CA GLU A 256 14.47 26.49 79.33
C GLU A 256 15.92 26.26 79.79
N SER A 257 16.86 26.07 78.85
CA SER A 257 18.28 25.98 79.19
C SER A 257 18.87 27.33 79.64
N GLN A 258 18.42 28.45 79.06
CA GLN A 258 18.74 29.79 79.55
C GLN A 258 18.19 30.03 80.95
N GLY A 259 16.89 29.78 81.18
CA GLY A 259 16.29 29.94 82.52
C GLY A 259 16.91 29.01 83.56
N LYS A 260 17.34 27.80 83.17
CA LYS A 260 18.13 26.93 84.05
C LYS A 260 19.50 27.52 84.37
N HIS A 261 20.19 28.10 83.39
CA HIS A 261 21.46 28.77 83.60
C HIS A 261 21.32 30.01 84.51
N GLU A 262 20.26 30.79 84.33
CA GLU A 262 19.88 31.90 85.24
C GLU A 262 19.65 31.39 86.67
N ILE A 263 18.86 30.32 86.85
CA ILE A 263 18.64 29.67 88.16
C ILE A 263 19.95 29.14 88.78
N ASP A 264 20.86 28.58 87.98
CA ASP A 264 22.13 28.07 88.49
C ASP A 264 23.09 29.23 88.87
N ILE A 265 23.05 30.37 88.16
CA ILE A 265 23.73 31.62 88.56
C ILE A 265 23.13 32.19 89.86
N GLU A 266 21.80 32.20 90.00
CA GLU A 266 21.12 32.62 91.23
C GLU A 266 21.49 31.72 92.42
N LYS A 267 21.61 30.40 92.21
CA LYS A 267 22.10 29.48 93.25
C LYS A 267 23.55 29.77 93.66
N GLU A 268 24.44 30.08 92.72
CA GLU A 268 25.81 30.48 93.05
C GLU A 268 25.83 31.80 93.86
N GLN A 269 25.00 32.78 93.48
CA GLN A 269 24.85 34.01 94.27
C GLN A 269 24.30 33.76 95.68
N ILE A 270 23.28 32.91 95.83
CA ILE A 270 22.74 32.52 97.13
C ILE A 270 23.77 31.75 97.96
N ALA A 271 24.58 30.87 97.34
CA ALA A 271 25.66 30.17 98.02
C ALA A 271 26.73 31.14 98.55
N LEU A 272 27.13 32.13 97.75
CA LEU A 272 28.04 33.21 98.17
C LEU A 272 27.46 34.04 99.33
N GLN A 273 26.17 34.38 99.28
CA GLN A 273 25.48 35.07 100.38
C GLN A 273 25.45 34.22 101.66
N LEU A 274 25.15 32.92 101.56
CA LEU A 274 25.15 32.00 102.69
C LEU A 274 26.53 31.86 103.33
N ASP A 275 27.59 31.78 102.52
CA ASP A 275 28.97 31.69 103.02
C ASP A 275 29.40 33.00 103.70
N THR A 276 28.97 34.15 103.15
CA THR A 276 29.16 35.47 103.78
C THR A 276 28.48 35.55 105.16
N ILE A 277 27.23 35.07 105.27
CA ILE A 277 26.50 34.98 106.54
C ILE A 277 27.19 34.02 107.52
N ARG A 278 27.77 32.92 107.01
CA ARG A 278 28.52 31.95 107.82
C ARG A 278 29.77 32.57 108.42
N ASN A 279 30.57 33.26 107.61
CA ASN A 279 31.75 34.00 108.08
C ASN A 279 31.37 35.07 109.13
N HIS A 280 30.29 35.83 108.92
CA HIS A 280 29.77 36.75 109.94
C HIS A 280 29.32 36.05 111.24
N LYS A 281 28.73 34.85 111.15
CA LYS A 281 28.37 34.05 112.33
C LYS A 281 29.62 33.62 113.11
N ASP A 282 30.64 33.13 112.42
CA ASP A 282 31.88 32.64 113.03
C ASP A 282 32.68 33.81 113.66
N GLU A 283 32.68 34.99 113.03
CA GLU A 283 33.18 36.23 113.63
C GLU A 283 32.43 36.61 114.90
N LYS A 284 31.09 36.51 114.90
CA LYS A 284 30.26 36.82 116.07
C LYS A 284 30.41 35.79 117.20
N GLU A 285 30.58 34.51 116.90
CA GLU A 285 30.93 33.50 117.91
C GLU A 285 32.32 33.78 118.52
N SER A 286 33.30 34.22 117.71
CA SER A 286 34.63 34.64 118.19
C SER A 286 34.59 35.89 119.09
N GLU A 287 33.71 36.86 118.81
CA GLU A 287 33.43 37.98 119.72
C GLU A 287 32.79 37.52 121.04
N LEU A 288 31.81 36.62 120.97
CA LEU A 288 31.09 36.07 122.13
C LEU A 288 32.02 35.29 123.07
N GLU A 289 32.95 34.53 122.49
CA GLU A 289 33.99 33.78 123.22
C GLU A 289 34.99 34.71 123.95
N LYS A 290 35.33 35.87 123.36
CA LYS A 290 36.14 36.90 124.04
C LYS A 290 35.38 37.52 125.21
N VAL A 291 34.12 37.91 125.01
CA VAL A 291 33.26 38.47 126.07
C VAL A 291 33.10 37.49 127.24
N ARG A 292 32.96 36.18 126.98
CA ARG A 292 32.98 35.14 128.02
C ARG A 292 34.27 35.15 128.84
N LYS A 293 35.44 35.17 128.19
CA LYS A 293 36.75 35.18 128.88
C LYS A 293 36.98 36.43 129.70
N ASP A 294 36.46 37.57 129.26
CA ASP A 294 36.54 38.81 130.03
C ASP A 294 35.59 38.80 131.24
N TYR A 295 34.40 38.18 131.10
CA TYR A 295 33.47 37.98 132.22
C TYR A 295 34.03 37.02 133.29
N GLU A 296 34.65 35.90 132.89
CA GLU A 296 35.33 34.98 133.82
C GLU A 296 36.50 35.64 134.56
N ARG A 297 37.21 36.55 133.91
CA ARG A 297 38.31 37.31 134.52
C ARG A 297 37.80 38.26 135.60
N LEU A 298 36.72 38.98 135.31
CA LEU A 298 36.05 39.90 136.24
C LEU A 298 35.50 39.16 137.47
N MET A 299 34.94 37.95 137.28
CA MET A 299 34.48 37.11 138.39
C MET A 299 35.61 36.71 139.33
N LYS A 300 36.79 36.35 138.80
CA LYS A 300 37.98 36.02 139.62
C LYS A 300 38.56 37.23 140.36
N GLU A 301 38.50 38.43 139.78
CA GLU A 301 38.87 39.65 140.50
C GLU A 301 37.89 39.95 141.63
N LYS A 302 36.58 39.76 141.41
CA LYS A 302 35.56 39.92 142.45
C LYS A 302 35.75 38.95 143.61
N GLU A 303 35.92 37.66 143.34
CA GLU A 303 36.17 36.62 144.36
C GLU A 303 37.41 36.94 145.20
N ARG A 304 38.45 37.51 144.58
CA ARG A 304 39.65 37.97 145.29
C ARG A 304 39.36 39.17 146.21
N THR A 305 38.59 40.17 145.76
CA THR A 305 38.23 41.32 146.62
C THR A 305 37.32 40.94 147.79
N ASP A 306 36.42 39.97 147.61
CA ASP A 306 35.58 39.45 148.70
C ASP A 306 36.43 38.70 149.76
N LEU A 307 37.50 38.02 149.33
CA LEU A 307 38.45 37.35 150.24
C LEU A 307 39.30 38.35 151.05
N GLU A 308 39.81 39.40 150.42
CA GLU A 308 40.60 40.45 151.08
C GLU A 308 39.75 41.22 152.12
N LEU A 309 38.46 41.46 151.85
CA LEU A 309 37.51 42.03 152.81
C LEU A 309 37.23 41.09 154.00
N SER A 310 37.17 39.78 153.78
CA SER A 310 36.96 38.81 154.87
C SER A 310 38.13 38.75 155.86
N MET A 311 39.36 39.04 155.44
CA MET A 311 40.52 39.07 156.32
C MET A 311 40.54 40.33 157.21
N ALA A 312 40.18 41.48 156.66
CA ALA A 312 40.12 42.75 157.41
C ALA A 312 39.07 42.76 158.55
N ALA A 313 38.04 41.92 158.46
CA ALA A 313 37.02 41.78 159.49
C ALA A 313 37.49 40.99 160.74
N GLY A 314 38.47 40.09 160.59
CA GLY A 314 38.87 39.16 161.65
C GLY A 314 39.76 39.75 162.75
N GLU A 315 40.55 40.79 162.45
CA GLU A 315 41.56 41.32 163.40
C GLU A 315 40.99 42.35 164.39
N VAL A 316 39.76 42.84 164.18
CA VAL A 316 39.14 43.88 165.03
C VAL A 316 38.55 43.30 166.33
N GLU A 317 38.33 41.98 166.41
CA GLU A 317 37.50 41.37 167.47
C GLU A 317 38.29 40.69 168.62
N GLN A 318 39.62 40.59 168.55
CA GLN A 318 40.42 39.83 169.55
C GLN A 318 41.17 40.63 170.63
N LEU A 319 41.15 41.97 170.64
CA LEU A 319 41.95 42.78 171.58
C LEU A 319 41.16 43.71 172.54
N LYS A 320 39.91 43.37 172.87
CA LYS A 320 39.16 44.02 173.96
C LYS A 320 38.57 43.03 174.98
N SER A 321 39.31 42.85 176.09
CA SER A 321 38.93 42.21 177.38
C SER A 321 38.52 40.72 177.37
N GLY A 322 39.04 39.81 178.21
CA GLY A 322 40.14 39.86 179.21
C GLY A 322 39.69 39.50 180.64
N GLN A 323 40.36 38.53 181.29
CA GLN A 323 40.57 38.36 182.76
C GLN A 323 41.29 37.01 183.10
N LYS A 324 42.44 37.07 183.80
CA LYS A 324 42.78 36.52 185.17
C LYS A 324 43.00 34.99 185.28
N CYS A 325 43.89 34.45 186.14
CA CYS A 325 44.83 34.97 187.19
C CYS A 325 46.05 34.00 187.29
N GLY A 326 47.10 34.13 188.13
CA GLY A 326 47.42 35.04 189.24
C GLY A 326 48.71 34.58 190.00
N CYS A 327 48.92 35.04 191.25
CA CYS A 327 50.04 34.73 192.19
C CYS A 327 51.42 35.38 191.94
N VAL A 328 52.18 35.60 193.03
CA VAL A 328 53.50 36.29 193.09
C VAL A 328 54.45 35.54 194.03
N ILE A 329 55.49 34.91 193.48
CA ILE A 329 56.80 34.47 194.05
C ILE A 329 57.67 34.21 192.79
N GLN A 330 58.93 34.63 192.60
CA GLN A 330 59.95 35.28 193.43
C GLN A 330 60.74 36.31 192.58
#